data_AF-A0A627HTQ9-F1
#
_entry.id   AF-A0A627HTQ9-F1
#
_cell.length_a   1.000
_cell.length_b   1.000
_cell.length_c   1.000
_cell.angle_alpha   90.00
_cell.angle_beta   90.00
_cell.angle_gamma   90.00
#
_symmetry.space_group_name_H-M   'P 1'
#
loop_
_entity.id
_entity.type
_entity.pdbx_description
1 polymer ?
#
loop_
_entity_poly.entity_id
_entity_poly.type
_entity_poly.pdbx_seq_one_letter_code
_entity_poly.pdbx_strand_id
1 'polypeptide(L)'
;SLINSFLAGNNKSIINIRVSLSNFSDDQILHGFDGMLIINKKNEEIEIFTIPVVGANYSYKDKFLVNVHDFELFDGKICNALMPIDSYFSP
;
A
#
# COMPACT_ATOMS: atom_id res chain seq x y z
N SER A 1 -12.98 10.97 1.41
CA SER A 1 -11.82 11.02 0.51
C SER A 1 -11.79 9.76 -0.33
N LEU A 2 -11.01 9.73 -1.41
CA LEU A 2 -10.87 8.55 -2.28
C LEU A 2 -10.34 7.32 -1.51
N ILE A 3 -9.40 7.55 -0.58
CA ILE A 3 -8.86 6.49 0.30
C ILE A 3 -9.94 5.92 1.23
N ASN A 4 -10.78 6.76 1.85
CA ASN A 4 -11.85 6.25 2.72
C ASN A 4 -12.87 5.40 1.95
N SER A 5 -13.18 5.77 0.70
CA SER A 5 -14.05 4.97 -0.18
C SER A 5 -13.42 3.62 -0.53
N PHE A 6 -12.11 3.61 -0.81
CA PHE A 6 -11.36 2.36 -1.01
C PHE A 6 -11.38 1.47 0.24
N LEU A 7 -11.09 2.03 1.42
CA LEU A 7 -11.10 1.28 2.69
C LEU A 7 -12.50 0.73 3.04
N ALA A 8 -13.56 1.37 2.54
CA ALA A 8 -14.94 0.88 2.63
C ALA A 8 -15.30 -0.21 1.60
N GLY A 9 -14.35 -0.68 0.79
CA GLY A 9 -14.53 -1.77 -0.19
C GLY A 9 -14.97 -1.31 -1.58
N ASN A 10 -14.88 -0.02 -1.91
CA ASN A 10 -15.23 0.45 -3.24
C ASN A 10 -14.09 0.18 -4.25
N ASN A 11 -14.23 -0.89 -5.04
CA ASN A 11 -13.24 -1.28 -6.05
C ASN A 11 -12.97 -0.21 -7.12
N LYS A 12 -13.94 0.67 -7.43
CA LYS A 12 -13.70 1.79 -8.37
C LYS A 12 -12.71 2.80 -7.80
N SER A 13 -12.63 2.92 -6.48
CA SER A 13 -11.68 3.81 -5.83
C SER A 13 -10.24 3.37 -6.05
N ILE A 14 -9.96 2.06 -6.16
CA ILE A 14 -8.61 1.53 -6.48
C ILE A 14 -8.13 2.05 -7.83
N ILE A 15 -9.00 1.99 -8.85
CA ILE A 15 -8.66 2.43 -10.22
C ILE A 15 -8.28 3.91 -10.21
N ASN A 16 -9.10 4.73 -9.56
CA ASN A 16 -8.83 6.17 -9.47
C ASN A 16 -7.55 6.47 -8.69
N ILE A 17 -7.25 5.71 -7.62
CA ILE A 17 -5.99 5.86 -6.87
C ILE A 17 -4.80 5.56 -7.79
N ARG A 18 -4.84 4.43 -8.52
CA ARG A 18 -3.78 4.05 -9.46
C ARG A 18 -3.55 5.13 -10.52
N VAL A 19 -4.62 5.65 -11.13
CA VAL A 19 -4.54 6.75 -12.10
C VAL A 19 -3.90 8.00 -11.49
N SER A 20 -4.30 8.37 -10.26
CA SER A 20 -3.69 9.52 -9.56
C SER A 20 -2.20 9.31 -9.30
N LEU A 21 -1.78 8.10 -8.91
CA LEU A 21 -0.37 7.78 -8.67
C LEU A 21 0.46 7.75 -9.96
N SER A 22 -0.08 7.20 -11.06
CA SER A 22 0.60 7.20 -12.37
C SER A 22 0.79 8.60 -12.94
N ASN A 23 -0.17 9.50 -12.69
CA ASN A 23 -0.15 10.85 -13.21
C ASN A 23 0.57 11.84 -12.29
N PHE A 24 1.01 11.39 -11.11
CA PHE A 24 1.77 12.26 -10.21
C PHE A 24 3.17 12.46 -10.76
N SER A 25 3.50 13.70 -11.08
CA SER A 25 4.84 14.13 -11.46
C SER A 25 5.39 15.04 -10.37
N ASP A 26 6.49 14.65 -9.77
CA ASP A 26 7.31 15.51 -8.92
C ASP A 26 8.62 15.80 -9.66
N ASP A 27 9.25 16.94 -9.40
CA ASP A 27 10.55 17.32 -10.00
C ASP A 27 11.62 16.24 -9.74
N GLN A 28 11.45 15.43 -8.69
CA GLN A 28 12.34 14.34 -8.31
C GLN A 28 11.88 12.94 -8.77
N ILE A 29 10.70 12.80 -9.37
CA ILE A 29 10.10 11.50 -9.71
C ILE A 29 9.68 11.48 -11.18
N LEU A 30 10.61 11.07 -12.04
CA LEU A 30 10.45 11.04 -13.51
C LEU A 30 9.45 9.99 -14.04
N HIS A 31 9.15 8.95 -13.26
CA HIS A 31 8.37 7.79 -13.73
C HIS A 31 7.07 7.55 -12.94
N GLY A 32 6.64 8.52 -12.12
CA GLY A 32 5.53 8.34 -11.18
C GLY A 32 5.89 7.43 -10.00
N PHE A 33 4.88 7.04 -9.21
CA PHE A 33 5.07 6.11 -8.08
C PHE A 33 4.79 4.66 -8.48
N ASP A 34 5.48 3.72 -7.86
CA ASP A 34 5.30 2.28 -8.08
C ASP A 34 4.04 1.72 -7.39
N GLY A 35 3.61 2.37 -6.31
CA GLY A 35 2.47 1.96 -5.50
C GLY A 35 2.21 2.89 -4.32
N MET A 36 1.27 2.48 -3.47
CA MET A 36 0.95 3.17 -2.23
C MET A 36 0.79 2.16 -1.10
N LEU A 37 1.43 2.44 0.03
CA LEU A 37 1.29 1.73 1.28
C LEU A 37 0.42 2.55 2.24
N ILE A 38 -0.63 1.95 2.77
CA ILE A 38 -1.51 2.55 3.77
C ILE A 38 -1.33 1.77 5.07
N ILE A 39 -1.00 2.47 6.15
CA ILE A 39 -0.87 1.90 7.49
C ILE A 39 -1.87 2.62 8.38
N ASN A 40 -2.84 1.86 8.90
CA ASN A 40 -3.84 2.37 9.83
C ASN A 40 -3.59 1.74 11.20
N LYS A 41 -3.52 2.56 12.25
CA LYS A 41 -3.34 2.08 13.62
C LYS A 41 -4.55 2.46 14.46
N LYS A 42 -5.14 1.47 15.13
CA LYS A 42 -6.19 1.64 16.13
C LYS A 42 -5.81 0.87 17.39
N ASN A 43 -5.41 1.59 18.44
CA ASN A 43 -4.82 1.01 19.65
C ASN A 43 -3.56 0.18 19.33
N GLU A 44 -3.54 -1.09 19.69
CA GLU A 44 -2.44 -2.04 19.42
C GLU A 44 -2.61 -2.74 18.07
N GLU A 45 -3.70 -2.48 17.34
CA GLU A 45 -3.99 -3.12 16.07
C GLU A 45 -3.51 -2.24 14.92
N ILE A 46 -2.77 -2.87 14.00
CA ILE A 46 -2.31 -2.27 12.75
C ILE A 46 -2.99 -3.00 11.59
N GLU A 47 -3.49 -2.22 10.64
CA GLU A 47 -3.98 -2.70 9.35
C GLU A 47 -3.10 -2.11 8.25
N ILE A 48 -2.50 -2.96 7.43
CA ILE A 48 -1.65 -2.58 6.31
C ILE A 48 -2.36 -2.92 5.01
N PHE A 49 -2.33 -1.99 4.06
CA PHE A 49 -2.80 -2.20 2.71
C PHE A 49 -1.76 -1.72 1.70
N THR A 50 -1.61 -2.45 0.61
CA THR A 50 -0.78 -2.01 -0.52
C THR A 50 -1.59 -1.98 -1.80
N ILE A 51 -1.45 -0.90 -2.55
CA ILE A 51 -2.01 -0.72 -3.90
C ILE A 51 -0.85 -0.53 -4.88
N PRO A 52 -0.48 -1.54 -5.68
CA PRO A 52 0.48 -1.35 -6.76
C PRO A 52 -0.16 -0.53 -7.91
N VAL A 53 0.65 0.27 -8.60
CA VAL A 53 0.22 1.07 -9.75
C VAL A 53 0.02 0.21 -11.01
N VAL A 54 0.89 -0.78 -11.23
CA VAL A 54 0.87 -1.71 -12.39
C VAL A 54 1.02 -3.18 -11.93
N GLY A 55 0.79 -4.16 -12.83
CA GLY A 55 0.91 -5.61 -12.53
C GLY A 55 -0.32 -6.26 -11.84
N ALA A 56 -1.51 -5.72 -12.08
CA ALA A 56 -2.35 -5.21 -10.98
C ALA A 56 -3.54 -6.08 -10.50
N ASN A 57 -3.37 -7.40 -10.32
CA ASN A 57 -4.39 -8.24 -9.65
C ASN A 57 -4.12 -8.50 -8.16
N TYR A 58 -2.99 -8.04 -7.63
CA TYR A 58 -2.64 -8.24 -6.23
C TYR A 58 -2.84 -6.94 -5.44
N SER A 59 -3.61 -7.03 -4.36
CA SER A 59 -3.65 -6.03 -3.29
C SER A 59 -3.30 -6.75 -2.01
N TYR A 60 -2.25 -6.32 -1.31
CA TYR A 60 -1.96 -6.83 0.02
C TYR A 60 -2.91 -6.18 1.02
N LYS A 61 -3.53 -6.98 1.88
CA LYS A 61 -4.26 -6.50 3.05
C LYS A 61 -3.93 -7.43 4.21
N ASP A 62 -3.46 -6.88 5.31
CA ASP A 62 -3.22 -7.64 6.53
C ASP A 62 -3.54 -6.83 7.78
N LYS A 63 -3.88 -7.53 8.85
CA LYS A 63 -4.27 -6.95 10.13
C LYS A 63 -3.63 -7.74 11.26
N PHE A 64 -2.89 -7.07 12.12
CA PHE A 64 -2.12 -7.71 13.18
C PHE A 64 -1.99 -6.82 14.42
N LEU A 65 -1.69 -7.45 15.55
CA LEU A 65 -1.40 -6.75 16.80
C LEU A 65 0.10 -6.49 16.91
N VAL A 66 0.47 -5.29 17.34
CA VAL A 66 1.85 -4.91 17.63
C VAL A 66 1.97 -4.60 19.12
N ASN A 67 2.75 -5.42 19.82
CA ASN A 67 3.25 -5.06 21.13
C ASN A 67 4.39 -4.05 20.96
N VAL A 68 4.56 -3.13 21.93
CA VAL A 68 5.47 -1.96 21.87
C VAL A 68 6.96 -2.31 21.63
N HIS A 69 7.32 -3.59 21.59
CA HIS A 69 8.66 -4.09 21.37
C HIS A 69 8.82 -4.97 20.12
N ASP A 70 7.77 -5.15 19.32
CA ASP A 70 7.78 -6.08 18.19
C ASP A 70 8.03 -5.37 16.85
N PHE A 71 9.18 -4.69 16.78
CA PHE A 71 9.63 -3.98 15.57
C PHE A 71 9.93 -4.95 14.43
N GLU A 72 10.42 -6.16 14.73
CA GLU A 72 10.71 -7.19 13.74
C GLU A 72 9.43 -7.70 13.05
N LEU A 73 8.35 -7.94 13.80
CA LEU A 73 7.07 -8.29 13.20
C LEU A 73 6.57 -7.17 12.29
N PHE A 74 6.62 -5.92 12.76
CA PHE A 74 6.16 -4.79 11.96
C PHE A 74 6.97 -4.65 10.66
N ASP A 75 8.30 -4.72 10.74
CA ASP A 75 9.20 -4.66 9.58
C ASP A 75 8.89 -5.80 8.59
N GLY A 76 8.79 -7.04 9.06
CA GLY A 76 8.44 -8.18 8.22
C GLY A 76 7.08 -8.04 7.55
N LYS A 77 6.09 -7.43 8.23
CA LYS A 77 4.77 -7.14 7.65
C LYS A 77 4.83 -6.06 6.58
N ILE A 78 5.67 -5.05 6.74
CA ILE A 78 5.92 -4.02 5.71
C ILE A 78 6.62 -4.63 4.50
N CYS A 79 7.66 -5.44 4.69
CA CYS A 79 8.34 -6.15 3.60
C CYS A 79 7.36 -7.02 2.79
N ASN A 80 6.52 -7.82 3.47
CA ASN A 80 5.51 -8.63 2.78
C ASN A 80 4.49 -7.79 2.01
N ALA A 81 4.15 -6.62 2.52
CA ALA A 81 3.24 -5.69 1.88
C ALA A 81 3.86 -5.02 0.63
N LEU A 82 5.18 -4.83 0.61
CA LEU A 82 5.93 -4.20 -0.50
C LEU A 82 6.43 -5.20 -1.55
N MET A 83 6.69 -6.46 -1.16
CA MET A 83 7.14 -7.54 -2.05
C MET A 83 6.41 -7.61 -3.41
N PRO A 84 5.08 -7.42 -3.51
CA PRO A 84 4.40 -7.44 -4.80
C PRO A 84 4.80 -6.28 -5.73
N ILE A 85 5.09 -5.11 -5.17
CA ILE A 85 5.58 -3.96 -5.92
C ILE A 85 7.01 -4.26 -6.38
N ASP A 86 7.87 -4.68 -5.45
CA ASP A 86 9.28 -4.94 -5.73
C ASP A 86 9.45 -6.02 -6.81
N SER A 87 8.69 -7.11 -6.74
CA SER A 87 8.74 -8.20 -7.73
C SER A 87 8.37 -7.79 -9.16
N TYR A 88 7.61 -6.69 -9.31
CA TYR A 88 7.19 -6.20 -10.62
C TYR A 88 8.22 -5.24 -11.22
N PHE A 89 8.80 -4.35 -10.39
CA PHE A 89 9.70 -3.29 -10.84
C PHE A 89 11.18 -3.62 -10.68
N SER A 90 11.52 -4.65 -9.90
CA SER A 90 12.88 -5.16 -9.68
C SER A 90 12.86 -6.70 -9.58
N PRO A 91 12.55 -7.38 -10.71
CA PRO A 91 12.38 -8.84 -10.75
C PRO A 91 13.68 -9.64 -10.56
#